data_AF-A0A7Y7LD90-F1
#
_entry.id   AF-A0A7Y7LD90-F1
#
_cell.length_a   1.000
_cell.length_b   1.000
_cell.length_c   1.000
_cell.angle_alpha   90.00
_cell.angle_beta   90.00
_cell.angle_gamma   90.00
#
_symmetry.space_group_name_H-M   'P 1'
#
loop_
_entity.id
_entity.type
_entity.pdbx_description
1 polymer ?
#
loop_
_entity_poly.entity_id
_entity_poly.type
_entity_poly.pdbx_seq_one_letter_code
_entity_poly.pdbx_strand_id
1 'polypeptide(L)'
;MAAINYSVLDLATVIQGHSIADSFNYSVANAQQAEALGYTRYWFAEHHNMVSVASSATSLLIGHIAGKTSTIRVGSEAQAFDLLDHSLKEYFEALKVYPQRLVLHKTSNFNSNEIEGFKEAAYKNNIHAVDLVTIMRSDLRLYRETMYPPLRGTMASFDDKTHLLYTRGFVPFYNTYPGSYIPSPNRNQIVQS
;
A
#
# COMPACT_ATOMS: atom_id res chain seq x y z
N MET A 1 22.79 23.51 8.38
CA MET A 1 23.05 22.52 7.31
C MET A 1 21.81 21.67 7.15
N ALA A 2 21.34 21.42 5.93
CA ALA A 2 20.27 20.45 5.71
C ALA A 2 20.79 19.04 6.05
N ALA A 3 20.01 18.26 6.79
CA ALA A 3 20.38 16.88 7.12
C ALA A 3 20.43 16.04 5.83
N ILE A 4 21.48 15.25 5.67
CA ILE A 4 21.62 14.33 4.53
C ILE A 4 20.74 13.11 4.80
N ASN A 5 19.83 12.82 3.88
CA ASN A 5 18.96 11.64 3.96
C ASN A 5 19.69 10.41 3.43
N TYR A 6 19.56 9.28 4.14
CA TYR A 6 20.12 8.00 3.73
C TYR A 6 19.04 7.10 3.12
N SER A 7 19.46 6.22 2.21
CA SER A 7 18.64 5.23 1.50
C SER A 7 19.41 3.92 1.34
N VAL A 8 18.70 2.82 1.14
CA VAL A 8 19.26 1.48 0.86
C VAL A 8 18.92 1.05 -0.56
N LEU A 9 19.87 0.44 -1.27
CA LEU A 9 19.64 -0.30 -2.51
C LEU A 9 19.91 -1.78 -2.24
N ASP A 10 18.88 -2.61 -2.40
CA ASP A 10 18.91 -4.05 -2.15
C ASP A 10 18.85 -4.82 -3.47
N LEU A 11 19.51 -5.97 -3.50
CA LEU A 11 19.51 -6.92 -4.59
C LEU A 11 18.70 -8.20 -4.26
N ALA A 12 18.15 -8.31 -3.05
CA ALA A 12 17.62 -9.58 -2.54
C ALA A 12 18.67 -10.70 -2.70
N THR A 13 19.87 -10.46 -2.16
CA THR A 13 21.02 -11.34 -2.34
C THR A 13 20.76 -12.73 -1.77
N VAL A 14 20.96 -13.76 -2.59
CA VAL A 14 20.87 -15.16 -2.17
C VAL A 14 22.19 -15.57 -1.52
N ILE A 15 22.15 -15.77 -0.20
CA ILE A 15 23.29 -16.22 0.59
C ILE A 15 23.57 -17.70 0.29
N GLN A 16 24.85 -18.08 0.20
CA GLN A 16 25.25 -19.47 -0.03
C GLN A 16 24.62 -20.40 1.03
N GLY A 17 24.02 -21.50 0.56
CA GLY A 17 23.36 -22.49 1.41
C GLY A 17 21.95 -22.11 1.86
N HIS A 18 21.46 -20.92 1.50
CA HIS A 18 20.10 -20.47 1.82
C HIS A 18 19.21 -20.52 0.58
N SER A 19 17.91 -20.55 0.79
CA SER A 19 16.93 -20.54 -0.29
C SER A 19 16.67 -19.12 -0.82
N ILE A 20 16.05 -19.03 -2.00
CA ILE A 20 15.55 -17.76 -2.53
C ILE A 20 14.52 -17.14 -1.57
N ALA A 21 13.65 -17.95 -0.97
CA ALA A 21 12.65 -17.44 -0.02
C ALA A 21 13.30 -16.77 1.20
N ASP A 22 14.46 -17.28 1.64
CA ASP A 22 15.22 -16.66 2.74
C ASP A 22 15.71 -15.26 2.36
N SER A 23 16.15 -15.06 1.12
CA SER A 23 16.59 -13.73 0.64
C SER A 23 15.49 -12.68 0.78
N PHE A 24 14.24 -13.04 0.52
CA PHE A 24 13.11 -12.12 0.67
C PHE A 24 12.81 -11.80 2.14
N ASN A 25 12.93 -12.80 3.03
CA ASN A 25 12.82 -12.58 4.47
C ASN A 25 13.93 -11.66 4.98
N TYR A 26 15.15 -11.78 4.45
CA TYR A 26 16.25 -10.87 4.78
C TYR A 26 16.00 -9.45 4.29
N SER A 27 15.50 -9.28 3.07
CA SER A 27 15.10 -7.97 2.56
C SER A 27 14.02 -7.31 3.44
N VAL A 28 13.02 -8.07 3.92
CA VAL A 28 12.02 -7.57 4.89
C VAL A 28 12.70 -7.10 6.17
N ALA A 29 13.52 -7.95 6.79
CA ALA A 29 14.20 -7.61 8.04
C ALA A 29 15.12 -6.38 7.88
N ASN A 30 15.84 -6.30 6.75
CA ASN A 30 16.72 -5.18 6.46
C ASN A 30 15.94 -3.88 6.22
N ALA A 31 14.81 -3.94 5.52
CA ALA A 31 13.93 -2.78 5.31
C ALA A 31 13.32 -2.27 6.62
N GLN A 32 12.88 -3.18 7.50
CA GLN A 32 12.38 -2.82 8.84
C GLN A 32 13.48 -2.20 9.71
N GLN A 33 14.70 -2.74 9.65
CA GLN A 33 15.83 -2.18 10.37
C GLN A 33 16.23 -0.81 9.82
N ALA A 34 16.27 -0.64 8.50
CA ALA A 34 16.55 0.64 7.86
C ALA A 34 15.50 1.69 8.25
N GLU A 35 14.22 1.31 8.28
CA GLU A 35 13.13 2.14 8.78
C GLU A 35 13.35 2.57 10.23
N ALA A 36 13.67 1.62 11.13
CA ALA A 36 13.93 1.92 12.54
C ALA A 36 15.14 2.85 12.74
N LEU A 37 16.12 2.81 11.83
CA LEU A 37 17.30 3.67 11.83
C LEU A 37 17.06 5.05 11.17
N GLY A 38 15.85 5.32 10.67
CA GLY A 38 15.49 6.60 10.05
C GLY A 38 15.94 6.75 8.59
N TYR A 39 16.24 5.65 7.89
CA TYR A 39 16.45 5.69 6.44
C TYR A 39 15.14 6.07 5.75
N THR A 40 15.27 6.84 4.68
CA THR A 40 14.11 7.48 4.04
C THR A 40 13.55 6.68 2.86
N ARG A 41 14.34 5.76 2.30
CA ARG A 41 13.96 4.95 1.14
C ARG A 41 14.71 3.62 1.06
N TYR A 42 14.02 2.61 0.55
CA TYR A 42 14.52 1.26 0.27
C TYR A 42 14.21 0.92 -1.20
N TRP A 43 15.24 0.63 -1.98
CA TRP A 43 15.16 0.32 -3.41
C TRP A 43 15.48 -1.13 -3.68
N PHE A 44 14.97 -1.66 -4.79
CA PHE A 44 15.49 -2.88 -5.39
C PHE A 44 16.11 -2.57 -6.75
N ALA A 45 17.30 -3.13 -6.99
CA ALA A 45 17.85 -3.23 -8.35
C ALA A 45 17.22 -4.44 -9.05
N GLU A 46 16.81 -4.29 -10.31
CA GLU A 46 16.30 -5.42 -11.08
C GLU A 46 17.44 -6.16 -11.78
N HIS A 47 17.47 -7.49 -11.62
CA HIS A 47 18.46 -8.33 -12.29
C HIS A 47 17.84 -9.64 -12.75
N HIS A 48 18.23 -10.06 -13.96
CA HIS A 48 17.83 -11.33 -14.55
C HIS A 48 19.06 -12.20 -14.78
N ASN A 49 18.90 -13.53 -14.75
CA ASN A 49 19.95 -14.52 -15.01
C ASN A 49 21.16 -14.45 -14.06
N MET A 50 20.95 -14.03 -12.80
CA MET A 50 21.98 -14.03 -11.75
C MET A 50 21.53 -14.88 -10.57
N VAL A 51 22.14 -16.06 -10.40
CA VAL A 51 21.75 -17.02 -9.34
C VAL A 51 21.88 -16.45 -7.92
N SER A 52 22.79 -15.51 -7.73
CA SER A 52 23.03 -14.84 -6.44
C SER A 52 22.07 -13.67 -6.15
N VAL A 53 21.16 -13.32 -7.05
CA VAL A 53 20.30 -12.12 -6.97
C VAL A 53 18.85 -12.50 -7.25
N ALA A 54 17.97 -12.35 -6.27
CA ALA A 54 16.58 -12.78 -6.37
C ALA A 54 15.60 -11.67 -6.81
N SER A 55 16.09 -10.49 -7.17
CA SER A 55 15.29 -9.30 -7.47
C SER A 55 14.86 -9.17 -8.94
N SER A 56 14.51 -10.26 -9.62
CA SER A 56 14.04 -10.22 -11.02
C SER A 56 12.62 -9.69 -11.19
N ALA A 57 11.79 -9.79 -10.15
CA ALA A 57 10.42 -9.27 -10.11
C ALA A 57 10.32 -8.15 -9.08
N THR A 58 10.97 -7.01 -9.36
CA THR A 58 11.09 -5.90 -8.40
C THR A 58 9.75 -5.38 -7.91
N SER A 59 8.74 -5.31 -8.77
CA SER A 59 7.37 -4.89 -8.41
C SER A 59 6.74 -5.75 -7.32
N LEU A 60 6.93 -7.07 -7.36
CA LEU A 60 6.43 -8.00 -6.34
C LEU A 60 7.17 -7.83 -5.01
N LEU A 61 8.49 -7.65 -5.06
CA LEU A 61 9.30 -7.40 -3.87
C LEU A 61 8.94 -6.07 -3.21
N ILE A 62 8.73 -5.02 -4.00
CA ILE A 62 8.28 -3.71 -3.49
C ILE A 62 6.94 -3.85 -2.77
N GLY A 63 5.96 -4.53 -3.39
CA GLY A 63 4.67 -4.79 -2.74
C GLY A 63 4.83 -5.60 -1.45
N HIS A 64 5.71 -6.59 -1.45
CA HIS A 64 6.01 -7.41 -0.28
C HIS A 64 6.61 -6.59 0.87
N ILE A 65 7.63 -5.76 0.60
CA ILE A 65 8.27 -4.90 1.61
C ILE A 65 7.34 -3.79 2.08
N ALA A 66 6.61 -3.13 1.16
CA ALA A 66 5.66 -2.07 1.50
C ALA A 66 4.52 -2.58 2.40
N GLY A 67 4.15 -3.85 2.30
CA GLY A 67 3.19 -4.49 3.20
C GLY A 67 3.74 -4.86 4.58
N LYS A 68 5.06 -4.73 4.80
CA LYS A 68 5.77 -5.10 6.04
C LYS A 68 6.51 -3.94 6.71
N THR A 69 6.41 -2.75 6.15
CA THR A 69 7.00 -1.50 6.65
C THR A 69 5.92 -0.42 6.76
N SER A 70 6.19 0.65 7.50
CA SER A 70 5.15 1.64 7.85
C SER A 70 5.37 3.04 7.24
N THR A 71 6.62 3.44 7.09
CA THR A 71 7.07 4.82 6.86
C THR A 71 8.20 4.94 5.83
N ILE A 72 9.09 3.94 5.73
CA ILE A 72 10.16 3.94 4.72
C ILE A 72 9.55 3.84 3.33
N ARG A 73 10.04 4.68 2.41
CA ARG A 73 9.54 4.69 1.03
C ARG A 73 10.12 3.50 0.27
N VAL A 74 9.29 2.83 -0.52
CA VAL A 74 9.72 1.71 -1.35
C VAL A 74 9.25 1.95 -2.78
N GLY A 75 10.10 1.60 -3.76
CA GLY A 75 9.78 1.70 -5.18
C GLY A 75 10.06 3.07 -5.83
N SER A 76 10.08 3.04 -7.16
CA SER A 76 10.34 4.17 -8.05
C SER A 76 9.07 4.62 -8.80
N GLU A 77 9.16 5.77 -9.45
CA GLU A 77 8.09 6.24 -10.35
C GLU A 77 7.88 5.27 -11.52
N ALA A 78 8.96 4.84 -12.17
CA ALA A 78 8.91 3.85 -13.26
C ALA A 78 8.29 2.52 -12.80
N GLN A 79 8.62 2.06 -11.59
CA GLN A 79 8.06 0.82 -11.04
C GLN A 79 6.56 0.96 -10.73
N ALA A 80 6.12 2.11 -10.21
CA ALA A 80 4.70 2.39 -9.99
C ALA A 80 3.94 2.47 -11.33
N PHE A 81 4.53 3.12 -12.33
CA PHE A 81 4.01 3.16 -13.70
C PHE A 81 3.86 1.76 -14.29
N ASP A 82 4.95 0.98 -14.29
CA ASP A 82 4.97 -0.35 -14.89
C ASP A 82 3.96 -1.28 -14.21
N LEU A 83 3.88 -1.26 -12.88
CA LEU A 83 2.93 -2.08 -12.13
C LEU A 83 1.48 -1.81 -12.55
N LEU A 84 1.10 -0.54 -12.66
CA LEU A 84 -0.26 -0.17 -13.03
C LEU A 84 -0.52 -0.42 -14.53
N ASP A 85 0.42 -0.08 -15.41
CA ASP A 85 0.28 -0.30 -16.85
C ASP A 85 0.09 -1.77 -17.18
N HIS A 86 0.84 -2.67 -16.53
CA HIS A 86 0.63 -4.12 -16.68
C HIS A 86 -0.77 -4.53 -16.20
N SER A 87 -1.19 -4.08 -15.02
CA SER A 87 -2.52 -4.41 -14.47
C SER A 87 -3.66 -3.93 -15.37
N LEU A 88 -3.53 -2.73 -15.96
CA LEU A 88 -4.50 -2.16 -16.89
C LEU A 88 -4.52 -2.89 -18.23
N LYS A 89 -3.36 -3.32 -18.75
CA LYS A 89 -3.30 -4.16 -19.96
C LYS A 89 -4.01 -5.49 -19.76
N GLU A 90 -3.80 -6.17 -18.64
CA GLU A 90 -4.50 -7.42 -18.34
C GLU A 90 -6.03 -7.20 -18.24
N TYR A 91 -6.46 -6.10 -17.61
CA TYR A 91 -7.87 -5.72 -17.58
C TYR A 91 -8.45 -5.50 -18.99
N PHE A 92 -7.72 -4.76 -19.83
CA PHE A 92 -8.10 -4.54 -21.22
C PHE A 92 -8.13 -5.85 -22.01
N GLU A 93 -7.17 -6.75 -21.80
CA GLU A 93 -7.16 -8.02 -22.51
C GLU A 93 -8.40 -8.87 -22.17
N ALA A 94 -8.85 -8.83 -20.92
CA ALA A 94 -10.04 -9.55 -20.47
C ALA A 94 -11.37 -8.93 -20.96
N LEU A 95 -11.48 -7.60 -20.96
CA LEU A 95 -12.76 -6.90 -21.16
C LEU A 95 -12.83 -6.07 -22.45
N LYS A 96 -11.71 -5.90 -23.14
CA LYS A 96 -11.51 -5.09 -24.35
C LYS A 96 -11.91 -3.62 -24.19
N VAL A 97 -11.94 -3.14 -22.95
CA VAL A 97 -12.18 -1.75 -22.58
C VAL A 97 -11.30 -1.39 -21.38
N TYR A 98 -10.83 -0.15 -21.31
CA TYR A 98 -10.24 0.40 -20.09
C TYR A 98 -11.34 0.97 -19.17
N PRO A 99 -11.13 1.00 -17.84
CA PRO A 99 -12.11 1.56 -16.93
C PRO A 99 -12.15 3.10 -17.07
N GLN A 100 -13.33 3.71 -16.92
CA GLN A 100 -13.45 5.17 -16.95
C GLN A 100 -12.94 5.85 -15.68
N ARG A 101 -12.94 5.13 -14.56
CA ARG A 101 -12.48 5.58 -13.25
C ARG A 101 -11.64 4.50 -12.59
N LEU A 102 -10.50 4.91 -12.05
CA LEU A 102 -9.58 4.06 -11.32
C LEU A 102 -9.52 4.54 -9.86
N VAL A 103 -9.68 3.61 -8.92
CA VAL A 103 -9.45 3.87 -7.49
C VAL A 103 -8.33 2.97 -7.04
N LEU A 104 -7.20 3.57 -6.64
CA LEU A 104 -6.06 2.85 -6.08
C LEU A 104 -6.07 3.02 -4.57
N HIS A 105 -5.99 1.91 -3.84
CA HIS A 105 -5.89 1.96 -2.40
C HIS A 105 -4.73 1.13 -1.87
N LYS A 106 -4.11 1.60 -0.78
CA LYS A 106 -3.05 0.85 -0.09
C LYS A 106 -3.06 1.09 1.41
N THR A 107 -2.40 0.22 2.16
CA THR A 107 -2.34 0.29 3.64
C THR A 107 -1.20 1.14 4.20
N SER A 108 -0.51 1.88 3.33
CA SER A 108 0.57 2.82 3.65
C SER A 108 0.32 4.18 2.96
N ASN A 109 1.10 5.21 3.29
CA ASN A 109 0.96 6.51 2.64
C ASN A 109 1.57 6.51 1.24
N PHE A 110 0.88 7.07 0.25
CA PHE A 110 1.45 7.30 -1.08
C PHE A 110 2.59 8.31 -1.02
N ASN A 111 3.66 8.05 -1.75
CA ASN A 111 4.74 9.01 -1.99
C ASN A 111 4.61 9.66 -3.38
N SER A 112 5.29 10.79 -3.60
CA SER A 112 5.21 11.56 -4.85
C SER A 112 5.49 10.71 -6.09
N ASN A 113 6.54 9.90 -6.05
CA ASN A 113 6.95 9.07 -7.18
C ASN A 113 5.90 7.99 -7.48
N GLU A 114 5.29 7.38 -6.45
CA GLU A 114 4.16 6.46 -6.65
C GLU A 114 2.99 7.17 -7.33
N ILE A 115 2.63 8.37 -6.83
CA ILE A 115 1.51 9.16 -7.37
C ILE A 115 1.76 9.51 -8.85
N GLU A 116 2.95 9.98 -9.18
CA GLU A 116 3.37 10.35 -10.53
C GLU A 116 3.33 9.13 -11.45
N GLY A 117 3.96 8.02 -11.06
CA GLY A 117 3.98 6.80 -11.87
C GLY A 117 2.57 6.24 -12.13
N PHE A 118 1.72 6.19 -11.10
CA PHE A 118 0.33 5.73 -11.26
C PHE A 118 -0.49 6.67 -12.16
N LYS A 119 -0.30 7.98 -12.05
CA LYS A 119 -1.01 8.94 -12.91
C LYS A 119 -0.57 8.85 -14.35
N GLU A 120 0.73 8.77 -14.61
CA GLU A 120 1.26 8.62 -15.96
C GLU A 120 0.74 7.34 -16.63
N ALA A 121 0.70 6.22 -15.89
CA ALA A 121 0.13 4.98 -16.40
C ALA A 121 -1.37 5.09 -16.67
N ALA A 122 -2.14 5.74 -15.79
CA ALA A 122 -3.56 5.97 -16.03
C ALA A 122 -3.81 6.90 -17.24
N TYR A 123 -3.06 8.00 -17.34
CA TYR A 123 -3.14 8.97 -18.41
C TYR A 123 -2.82 8.35 -19.77
N LYS A 124 -1.74 7.57 -19.87
CA LYS A 124 -1.37 6.81 -21.08
C LYS A 124 -2.50 5.91 -21.57
N ASN A 125 -3.27 5.33 -20.65
CA ASN A 125 -4.38 4.43 -20.95
C ASN A 125 -5.74 5.17 -21.06
N ASN A 126 -5.74 6.50 -21.19
CA ASN A 126 -6.92 7.38 -21.31
C ASN A 126 -7.89 7.33 -20.11
N ILE A 127 -7.35 7.12 -18.90
CA ILE A 127 -8.13 7.10 -17.66
C ILE A 127 -7.90 8.43 -16.94
N HIS A 128 -8.90 9.31 -16.97
CA HIS A 128 -8.78 10.67 -16.43
C HIS A 128 -9.31 10.84 -15.00
N ALA A 129 -10.11 9.88 -14.50
CA ALA A 129 -10.61 9.89 -13.13
C ALA A 129 -9.81 8.89 -12.28
N VAL A 130 -8.90 9.40 -11.46
CA VAL A 130 -8.01 8.58 -10.60
C VAL A 130 -8.09 9.05 -9.16
N ASP A 131 -8.62 8.20 -8.28
CA ASP A 131 -8.62 8.45 -6.83
C ASP A 131 -7.55 7.61 -6.14
N LEU A 132 -6.80 8.24 -5.23
CA LEU A 132 -5.78 7.57 -4.42
C LEU A 132 -6.19 7.60 -2.95
N VAL A 133 -6.39 6.42 -2.35
CA VAL A 133 -6.91 6.27 -0.98
C VAL A 133 -5.97 5.45 -0.11
N THR A 134 -5.45 6.05 0.96
CA THR A 134 -4.72 5.30 1.98
C THR A 134 -5.70 4.76 3.02
N ILE A 135 -5.68 3.46 3.28
CA ILE A 135 -6.52 2.77 4.27
C ILE A 135 -5.64 2.20 5.38
N MET A 136 -5.54 2.90 6.49
CA MET A 136 -4.76 2.49 7.65
C MET A 136 -5.68 2.02 8.78
N ARG A 137 -5.15 1.28 9.75
CA ARG A 137 -5.88 1.03 10.99
C ARG A 137 -5.93 2.30 11.84
N SER A 138 -7.02 2.48 12.58
CA SER A 138 -7.11 3.50 13.61
C SER A 138 -7.38 2.85 14.96
N ASP A 139 -6.70 3.34 15.99
CA ASP A 139 -7.00 2.98 17.37
C ASP A 139 -8.12 3.83 17.98
N LEU A 140 -8.59 4.85 17.26
CA LEU A 140 -9.69 5.68 17.73
C LEU A 140 -11.02 4.91 17.66
N ARG A 141 -11.70 4.81 18.80
CA ARG A 141 -13.00 4.14 18.91
C ARG A 141 -14.07 5.18 19.21
N LEU A 142 -15.17 5.09 18.47
CA LEU A 142 -16.36 5.89 18.67
C LEU A 142 -17.26 5.13 19.62
N TYR A 143 -17.73 5.82 20.65
CA TYR A 143 -18.75 5.32 21.55
C TYR A 143 -20.11 5.89 21.16
N ARG A 144 -21.15 5.09 21.33
CA ARG A 144 -22.54 5.52 21.17
C ARG A 144 -23.21 5.43 22.52
N GLU A 145 -23.81 6.54 22.95
CA GLU A 145 -24.69 6.51 24.11
C GLU A 145 -25.87 5.58 23.80
N THR A 146 -26.17 4.68 24.75
CA THR A 146 -27.30 3.72 24.78
C THR A 146 -27.37 2.63 23.69
N MET A 147 -26.58 2.71 22.61
CA MET A 147 -26.68 1.79 21.47
C MET A 147 -25.30 1.25 21.06
N TYR A 148 -24.86 0.19 21.75
CA TYR A 148 -23.59 -0.50 21.52
C TYR A 148 -23.74 -1.75 20.65
N PRO A 149 -22.80 -2.06 19.73
CA PRO A 149 -21.63 -1.29 19.26
C PRO A 149 -21.98 -0.33 18.09
N PRO A 150 -21.03 0.48 17.57
CA PRO A 150 -21.24 1.31 16.37
C PRO A 150 -21.81 0.51 15.18
N LEU A 151 -22.65 1.16 14.37
CA LEU A 151 -23.21 0.52 13.18
C LEU A 151 -22.10 0.26 12.16
N ARG A 152 -22.16 -0.89 11.49
CA ARG A 152 -21.35 -1.10 10.29
C ARG A 152 -21.72 -0.05 9.24
N GLY A 153 -20.72 0.56 8.63
CA GLY A 153 -20.89 1.68 7.70
C GLY A 153 -20.89 3.05 8.36
N THR A 154 -20.76 3.15 9.70
CA THR A 154 -20.57 4.44 10.36
C THR A 154 -19.29 5.10 9.83
N MET A 155 -19.43 6.32 9.31
CA MET A 155 -18.32 7.16 8.86
C MET A 155 -18.24 8.39 9.74
N ALA A 156 -17.04 8.70 10.24
CA ALA A 156 -16.75 9.96 10.91
C ALA A 156 -15.71 10.72 10.11
N SER A 157 -16.03 11.94 9.68
CA SER A 157 -15.14 12.81 8.92
C SER A 157 -14.50 13.82 9.87
N PHE A 158 -13.18 13.97 9.79
CA PHE A 158 -12.45 15.02 10.50
C PHE A 158 -12.20 16.23 9.61
N ASP A 159 -11.98 15.98 8.32
CA ASP A 159 -11.81 16.97 7.27
C ASP A 159 -12.23 16.33 5.91
N ASP A 160 -12.06 17.06 4.81
CA ASP A 160 -12.45 16.62 3.46
C ASP A 160 -11.65 15.42 2.94
N LYS A 161 -10.53 15.09 3.58
CA LYS A 161 -9.62 14.01 3.18
C LYS A 161 -9.52 12.90 4.21
N THR A 162 -9.84 13.15 5.47
CA THR A 162 -9.59 12.23 6.58
C THR A 162 -10.90 11.73 7.18
N HIS A 163 -11.11 10.43 7.09
CA HIS A 163 -12.31 9.76 7.58
C HIS A 163 -11.97 8.51 8.40
N LEU A 164 -12.82 8.16 9.36
CA LEU A 164 -12.89 6.83 9.95
C LEU A 164 -14.08 6.10 9.38
N LEU A 165 -13.88 4.86 8.95
CA LEU A 165 -14.94 4.00 8.45
C LEU A 165 -15.00 2.70 9.25
N TYR A 166 -16.17 2.43 9.85
CA TYR A 166 -16.48 1.18 10.52
C TYR A 166 -16.88 0.12 9.49
N THR A 167 -15.90 -0.63 8.98
CA THR A 167 -16.13 -1.79 8.11
C THR A 167 -16.67 -3.01 8.88
N ARG A 168 -16.57 -2.97 10.22
CA ARG A 168 -17.16 -3.92 11.16
C ARG A 168 -17.99 -3.18 12.19
N GLY A 169 -19.06 -3.81 12.66
CA GLY A 169 -19.98 -3.22 13.62
C GLY A 169 -21.34 -3.90 13.61
N PHE A 170 -22.25 -3.34 14.40
CA PHE A 170 -23.63 -3.80 14.51
C PHE A 170 -24.34 -3.71 13.15
N VAL A 171 -25.08 -4.76 12.80
CA VAL A 171 -25.91 -4.79 11.60
C VAL A 171 -27.36 -4.92 12.03
N PRO A 172 -28.21 -3.90 11.79
CA PRO A 172 -29.61 -3.92 12.25
C PRO A 172 -30.39 -5.16 11.81
N PHE A 173 -30.17 -5.62 10.57
CA PHE A 173 -30.83 -6.82 10.04
C PHE A 173 -30.54 -8.08 10.86
N TYR A 174 -29.30 -8.23 11.37
CA TYR A 174 -28.94 -9.39 12.21
C TYR A 174 -29.15 -9.14 13.71
N ASN A 175 -29.50 -7.91 14.08
CA ASN A 175 -29.62 -7.45 15.47
C ASN A 175 -28.41 -7.83 16.35
N THR A 176 -27.21 -7.93 15.74
CA THR A 176 -26.00 -8.39 16.43
C THR A 176 -24.73 -7.89 15.78
N TYR A 177 -23.64 -8.00 16.54
CA TYR A 177 -22.26 -7.94 16.08
C TYR A 177 -21.50 -9.12 16.69
N PRO A 178 -20.92 -10.02 15.88
CA PRO A 178 -20.35 -11.29 16.37
C PRO A 178 -18.94 -11.15 16.98
N GLY A 179 -18.37 -9.95 17.05
CA GLY A 179 -17.00 -9.75 17.54
C GLY A 179 -16.94 -9.56 19.06
N SER A 180 -15.89 -10.11 19.69
CA SER A 180 -15.68 -10.07 21.14
C SER A 180 -15.28 -8.70 21.71
N TYR A 181 -14.96 -7.73 20.87
CA TYR A 181 -14.44 -6.41 21.27
C TYR A 181 -15.18 -5.29 20.53
N ILE A 182 -15.09 -4.05 21.04
CA ILE A 182 -15.53 -2.88 20.28
C ILE A 182 -14.86 -2.93 18.89
N PRO A 183 -15.59 -2.78 17.78
CA PRO A 183 -14.96 -2.75 16.46
C PRO A 183 -13.99 -1.55 16.38
N SER A 184 -12.81 -1.76 15.79
CA SER A 184 -11.90 -0.67 15.43
C SER A 184 -12.20 -0.21 14.00
N PRO A 185 -12.26 1.11 13.73
CA PRO A 185 -12.43 1.61 12.38
C PRO A 185 -11.12 1.57 11.59
N ASN A 186 -11.26 1.62 10.27
CA ASN A 186 -10.15 1.96 9.39
C ASN A 186 -10.10 3.48 9.23
N ARG A 187 -8.91 4.07 9.31
CA ARG A 187 -8.64 5.44 8.88
C ARG A 187 -8.45 5.45 7.37
N ASN A 188 -9.35 6.13 6.67
CA ASN A 188 -9.27 6.38 5.24
C ASN A 188 -8.75 7.80 5.04
N GLN A 189 -7.72 7.94 4.22
CA GLN A 189 -7.18 9.21 3.81
C GLN A 189 -7.24 9.32 2.28
N ILE A 190 -8.05 10.27 1.79
CA ILE A 190 -8.08 10.66 0.39
C ILE A 190 -6.80 11.46 0.13
N VAL A 191 -5.87 10.86 -0.59
CA VAL A 191 -4.63 11.53 -0.99
C VAL A 191 -4.96 12.53 -2.10
N GLN A 192 -5.76 12.09 -3.08
CA GLN A 192 -6.24 12.90 -4.18
C GLN A 192 -7.52 12.31 -4.77
N SER A 193 -8.42 13.20 -5.21
CA SER A 193 -9.67 12.96 -5.93
C SER A 193 -9.70 13.77 -7.22
#